data_AF-A0A950F6I9-F1
#
_entry.id   AF-A0A950F6I9-F1
#
_cell.length_a   1.000
_cell.length_b   1.000
_cell.length_c   1.000
_cell.angle_alpha   90.00
_cell.angle_beta   90.00
_cell.angle_gamma   90.00
#
_symmetry.space_group_name_H-M   'P 1'
#
loop_
_entity.id
_entity.type
_entity.pdbx_description
1 polymer ?
#
loop_
_entity_poly.entity_id
_entity_poly.type
_entity_poly.pdbx_seq_one_letter_code
_entity_poly.pdbx_strand_id
1 'polypeptide(L)'
;PASTSAVVRNNIVYGTVASSFAGLEGDYYDLGVGTVQDHNLIGVDPMFVAAASADFHLRPGSPAIGSGATLPEVTTDLEGRPRPLGGYDIGAYQDF
;
A
#
# COMPACT_ATOMS: atom_id res chain seq x y z
N PRO A 1 -2.34 -25.29 0.47
CA PRO A 1 -3.12 -24.76 1.62
C PRO A 1 -3.22 -23.25 1.48
N ALA A 2 -4.37 -22.65 1.77
CA ALA A 2 -4.47 -21.19 1.81
C ALA A 2 -3.68 -20.64 3.01
N SER A 3 -3.20 -19.40 2.91
CA SER A 3 -2.63 -18.68 4.05
C SER A 3 -3.71 -18.50 5.13
N THR A 4 -3.31 -18.59 6.40
CA THR A 4 -4.19 -18.32 7.54
C THR A 4 -3.61 -17.17 8.36
N SER A 5 -4.46 -16.24 8.78
CA SER A 5 -4.09 -15.12 9.67
C SER A 5 -2.99 -14.19 9.11
N ALA A 6 -2.97 -14.00 7.79
CA ALA A 6 -2.09 -13.01 7.18
C ALA A 6 -2.48 -11.60 7.65
N VAL A 7 -1.49 -10.72 7.83
CA VAL A 7 -1.71 -9.29 8.06
C VAL A 7 -1.16 -8.55 6.84
N VAL A 8 -2.04 -7.85 6.13
CA VAL A 8 -1.70 -7.05 4.95
C VAL A 8 -1.89 -5.59 5.33
N ARG A 9 -0.78 -4.86 5.44
CA ARG A 9 -0.77 -3.48 5.95
C ARG A 9 0.16 -2.57 5.16
N ASN A 10 -0.23 -1.30 5.04
CA ASN A 10 0.53 -0.24 4.36
C ASN A 10 0.84 -0.57 2.89
N ASN A 11 -0.06 -1.27 2.18
CA ASN A 11 0.10 -1.59 0.76
C ASN A 11 -0.73 -0.67 -0.13
N ILE A 12 -0.21 -0.38 -1.33
CA ILE A 12 -0.95 0.26 -2.42
C ILE A 12 -1.37 -0.83 -3.40
N VAL A 13 -2.66 -0.86 -3.73
CA VAL A 13 -3.21 -1.75 -4.76
C VAL A 13 -4.12 -0.92 -5.66
N TYR A 14 -3.63 -0.59 -6.85
CA TYR A 14 -4.27 0.34 -7.77
C TYR A 14 -3.95 0.01 -9.22
N GLY A 15 -4.94 0.17 -10.11
CA GLY A 15 -4.76 0.03 -11.55
C GLY A 15 -4.59 -1.41 -12.01
N THR A 16 -5.08 -2.39 -11.23
CA THR A 16 -5.04 -3.80 -11.60
C THR A 16 -6.33 -4.20 -12.32
N VAL A 17 -6.23 -5.22 -13.19
CA VAL A 17 -7.39 -5.80 -13.91
C VAL A 17 -7.88 -7.04 -13.19
N ALA A 18 -8.42 -6.92 -11.97
CA ALA A 18 -8.98 -8.06 -11.24
C ALA A 18 -10.45 -7.83 -10.86
N SER A 19 -11.31 -8.49 -11.61
CA SER A 19 -12.75 -8.63 -11.36
C SER A 19 -13.05 -9.03 -9.90
N SER A 20 -13.73 -8.12 -9.21
CA SER A 20 -14.65 -8.27 -8.06
C SER A 20 -14.76 -9.65 -7.38
N PHE A 21 -14.46 -9.68 -6.07
CA PHE A 21 -15.20 -10.50 -5.09
C PHE A 21 -16.04 -9.60 -4.19
N ALA A 22 -17.21 -10.11 -3.80
CA ALA A 22 -18.30 -9.36 -3.18
C ALA A 22 -17.85 -8.51 -1.98
N GLY A 23 -17.96 -7.18 -2.12
CA GLY A 23 -17.87 -6.22 -1.02
C GLY A 23 -16.86 -5.09 -1.21
N LEU A 24 -15.86 -5.26 -2.08
CA LEU A 24 -14.89 -4.22 -2.42
C LEU A 24 -14.59 -4.33 -3.92
N GLU A 25 -14.93 -3.32 -4.71
CA GLU A 25 -14.63 -3.33 -6.14
C GLU A 25 -13.12 -3.23 -6.40
N GLY A 26 -12.53 -4.26 -7.03
CA GLY A 26 -11.68 -4.06 -8.21
C GLY A 26 -10.17 -4.30 -8.15
N ASP A 27 -9.51 -4.32 -6.99
CA ASP A 27 -8.03 -4.31 -6.99
C ASP A 27 -7.32 -5.38 -6.13
N TYR A 28 -8.00 -6.03 -5.19
CA TYR A 28 -7.35 -6.94 -4.23
C TYR A 28 -8.08 -8.28 -4.12
N TYR A 29 -7.37 -9.40 -4.32
CA TYR A 29 -7.91 -10.76 -4.21
C TYR A 29 -7.23 -11.55 -3.10
N ASP A 30 -8.02 -11.96 -2.10
CA ASP A 30 -7.55 -12.67 -0.93
C ASP A 30 -8.33 -13.97 -0.73
N LEU A 31 -7.61 -15.08 -0.83
CA LEU A 31 -8.11 -16.44 -0.61
C LEU A 31 -7.71 -17.00 0.76
N GLY A 32 -7.06 -16.19 1.59
CA GLY A 32 -6.69 -16.53 2.94
C GLY A 32 -7.89 -16.64 3.87
N VAL A 33 -7.70 -17.33 4.98
CA VAL A 33 -8.69 -17.40 6.05
C VAL A 33 -8.22 -16.53 7.21
N GLY A 34 -9.07 -15.59 7.64
CA GLY A 34 -8.77 -14.70 8.77
C GLY A 34 -7.70 -13.64 8.46
N THR A 35 -7.54 -13.26 7.19
CA THR A 35 -6.65 -12.15 6.82
C THR A 35 -7.13 -10.85 7.46
N VAL A 36 -6.20 -10.10 8.04
CA VAL A 36 -6.42 -8.75 8.55
C VAL A 36 -5.84 -7.76 7.54
N GLN A 37 -6.69 -6.87 7.04
CA GLN A 37 -6.26 -5.72 6.23
C GLN A 37 -6.25 -4.47 7.10
N ASP A 38 -5.20 -3.66 6.98
CA ASP A 38 -5.04 -2.48 7.84
C ASP A 38 -4.26 -1.38 7.12
N HIS A 39 -4.79 -0.16 7.04
CA HIS A 39 -4.11 0.99 6.40
C HIS A 39 -3.55 0.69 4.99
N ASN A 40 -4.27 -0.09 4.18
CA ASN A 40 -3.96 -0.25 2.76
C ASN A 40 -4.72 0.80 1.94
N LEU A 41 -4.10 1.28 0.85
CA LEU A 41 -4.75 2.13 -0.14
C LEU A 41 -5.15 1.26 -1.33
N ILE A 42 -6.44 0.91 -1.42
CA ILE A 42 -6.98 -0.02 -2.43
C ILE A 42 -8.00 0.73 -3.30
N GLY A 43 -7.88 0.66 -4.63
CA GLY A 43 -8.86 1.25 -5.55
C GLY A 43 -8.83 2.78 -5.63
N VAL A 44 -7.89 3.42 -4.92
CA VAL A 44 -7.74 4.88 -4.87
C VAL A 44 -6.44 5.25 -5.56
N ASP A 45 -6.48 6.28 -6.43
CA ASP A 45 -5.29 6.77 -7.13
C ASP A 45 -4.22 7.23 -6.12
N PRO A 46 -3.05 6.56 -6.07
CA PRO A 46 -1.95 6.92 -5.17
C PRO A 46 -1.19 8.16 -5.65
N MET A 47 -1.52 8.72 -6.81
CA MET A 47 -0.84 9.88 -7.40
C MET A 47 0.65 9.62 -7.64
N PHE A 48 0.98 8.49 -8.27
CA PHE A 48 2.37 8.17 -8.64
C PHE A 48 2.99 9.24 -9.55
N VAL A 49 4.30 9.46 -9.43
CA VAL A 49 5.04 10.38 -10.30
C VAL A 49 4.95 9.91 -11.76
N ALA A 50 5.34 8.65 -12.04
CA ALA A 50 5.22 8.04 -13.37
C ALA A 50 5.21 6.51 -13.32
N ALA A 51 4.07 5.92 -12.94
CA ALA A 51 3.91 4.46 -12.83
C ALA A 51 4.21 3.69 -14.13
N ALA A 52 3.91 4.27 -15.31
CA ALA A 52 4.19 3.66 -16.60
C ALA A 52 5.70 3.47 -16.89
N SER A 53 6.55 4.24 -16.21
CA SER A 53 8.01 4.11 -16.26
C SER A 53 8.59 3.51 -14.97
N ALA A 54 7.75 2.85 -14.15
CA ALA A 54 8.11 2.27 -12.86
C ALA A 54 8.62 3.29 -11.81
N ASP A 55 8.24 4.56 -11.95
CA ASP A 55 8.44 5.56 -10.91
C ASP A 55 7.19 5.59 -10.02
N PHE A 56 7.26 4.84 -8.93
CA PHE A 56 6.20 4.68 -7.94
C PHE A 56 6.38 5.60 -6.72
N HIS A 57 7.23 6.63 -6.82
CA HIS A 57 7.19 7.74 -5.87
C HIS A 57 5.83 8.44 -5.93
N LEU A 58 5.43 9.02 -4.80
CA LEU A 58 4.18 9.73 -4.63
C LEU A 58 4.36 11.22 -4.94
N ARG A 59 3.39 11.81 -5.62
CA ARG A 59 3.33 13.27 -5.79
C ARG A 59 2.84 13.93 -4.49
N PRO A 60 3.22 15.20 -4.23
CA PRO A 60 2.66 15.97 -3.12
C PRO A 60 1.13 15.95 -3.12
N GLY A 61 0.54 15.70 -1.95
CA GLY A 61 -0.90 15.59 -1.78
C GLY A 61 -1.48 14.18 -2.01
N SER A 62 -0.64 13.19 -2.31
CA SER A 62 -1.07 11.79 -2.36
C SER A 62 -1.77 11.36 -1.06
N PRO A 63 -2.89 10.60 -1.15
CA PRO A 63 -3.55 10.04 0.03
C PRO A 63 -2.73 8.97 0.75
N ALA A 64 -1.63 8.49 0.17
CA ALA A 64 -0.72 7.52 0.79
C ALA A 64 0.32 8.17 1.71
N ILE A 65 0.61 9.48 1.54
CA ILE A 65 1.62 10.17 2.36
C ILE A 65 1.11 10.32 3.80
N GLY A 66 1.94 9.88 4.75
CA GLY A 66 1.70 9.98 6.20
C GLY A 66 0.49 9.20 6.72
N SER A 67 -0.15 8.38 5.90
CA SER A 67 -1.42 7.69 6.20
C SER A 67 -1.25 6.21 6.57
N GLY A 68 -0.01 5.74 6.64
CA GLY A 68 0.32 4.38 7.02
C GLY A 68 0.27 4.16 8.54
N ALA A 69 -0.01 2.92 8.92
CA ALA A 69 0.13 2.46 10.29
C ALA A 69 1.60 2.45 10.73
N THR A 70 1.82 2.67 12.03
CA THR A 70 3.13 2.55 12.66
C THR A 70 3.65 1.12 12.56
N LEU A 71 4.79 0.95 11.89
CA LEU A 71 5.51 -0.33 11.74
C LEU A 71 6.98 -0.16 12.15
N PRO A 72 7.31 -0.17 13.45
CA PRO A 72 8.67 0.11 13.95
C PRO A 72 9.73 -0.85 13.43
N GLU A 73 9.33 -2.05 12.99
CA GLU A 73 10.20 -3.06 12.39
C GLU A 73 10.60 -2.72 10.94
N VAL A 74 9.84 -1.86 10.25
CA VAL A 74 10.13 -1.40 8.88
C VAL A 74 10.80 -0.03 8.96
N THR A 75 12.11 -0.04 9.14
CA THR A 75 12.89 1.18 9.44
C THR A 75 13.33 1.96 8.20
N THR A 76 13.26 1.36 7.02
CA THR A 76 13.65 2.00 5.75
C THR A 76 12.71 1.64 4.61
N ASP A 77 12.72 2.45 3.56
CA ASP A 77 12.03 2.21 2.30
C ASP A 77 12.88 1.45 1.27
N LEU A 78 12.33 1.26 0.07
CA LEU A 78 13.01 0.52 -1.01
C LEU A 78 14.34 1.16 -1.45
N GLU A 79 14.53 2.46 -1.22
CA GLU A 79 15.75 3.20 -1.55
C GLU A 79 16.66 3.43 -0.32
N GLY A 80 16.30 2.88 0.84
CA GLY A 80 17.04 3.05 2.08
C GLY A 80 16.74 4.37 2.82
N ARG A 81 15.69 5.11 2.44
CA ARG A 81 15.27 6.30 3.18
C ARG A 81 14.66 5.88 4.52
N PRO A 82 14.97 6.56 5.63
CA PRO A 82 14.40 6.24 6.93
C PRO A 82 12.88 6.35 6.97
N ARG A 83 12.24 5.52 7.78
CA ARG A 83 10.81 5.61 8.11
C ARG A 83 10.59 5.81 9.62
N PRO A 84 9.65 6.67 10.04
CA PRO A 84 8.89 7.64 9.23
C PRO A 84 9.64 8.98 9.04
N LEU A 85 9.25 9.76 8.03
CA LEU A 85 9.64 11.17 7.88
C LEU A 85 8.47 12.09 8.26
N GLY A 86 8.04 11.99 9.52
CA GLY A 86 6.83 12.64 10.04
C GLY A 86 5.69 11.63 10.23
N GLY A 87 5.33 10.90 9.18
CA GLY A 87 4.40 9.76 9.21
C GLY A 87 4.91 8.59 8.36
N TYR A 88 4.33 7.41 8.52
CA TYR A 88 4.60 6.29 7.62
C TYR A 88 3.78 6.49 6.35
N ASP A 89 4.42 6.37 5.19
CA ASP A 89 3.67 6.32 3.94
C ASP A 89 3.16 4.90 3.68
N ILE A 90 2.00 4.81 3.04
CA ILE A 90 1.52 3.56 2.47
C ILE A 90 2.32 3.30 1.19
N GLY A 91 2.86 2.09 1.02
CA GLY A 91 3.60 1.68 -0.17
C GLY A 91 5.11 1.50 0.03
N ALA A 92 5.83 1.31 -1.08
CA ALA A 92 7.23 0.90 -1.07
C ALA A 92 8.23 2.05 -0.80
N TYR A 93 7.82 3.29 -1.06
CA TYR A 93 8.64 4.50 -0.98
C TYR A 93 8.19 5.41 0.18
N GLN A 94 9.13 6.15 0.74
CA GLN A 94 8.86 7.23 1.70
C GLN A 94 9.13 8.57 1.01
N ASP A 95 8.06 9.35 0.86
CA ASP A 95 8.01 10.65 0.21
C ASP A 95 7.56 11.74 1.21
N PHE A 96 7.57 13.00 0.75
CA PHE A 96 7.34 14.20 1.57
C PHE A 96 6.57 15.29 0.79
#